data_AF-A0A1Q6GQB5-F1
#
_entry.id   AF-A0A1Q6GQB5-F1
#
_cell.length_a   1.000
_cell.length_b   1.000
_cell.length_c   1.000
_cell.angle_alpha   90.00
_cell.angle_beta   90.00
_cell.angle_gamma   90.00
#
_symmetry.space_group_name_H-M   'P 1'
#
loop_
_entity.id
_entity.type
_entity.pdbx_description
1 polymer ?
#
loop_
_entity_poly.entity_id
_entity_poly.type
_entity_poly.pdbx_seq_one_letter_code
_entity_poly.pdbx_strand_id
1 'polypeptide(L)'
;MRLGIIAEGKADIAVIKAVVKALMGVDSSDIVQLRPSEQFDETDLNEMNFSNWNLVLKSCEDNCLLGAFFDILADDALLVVQIDTAERGEAGFDINEPLRTKNIDWKEYSICLREAVKNKISNIIPETYRDKVAYAIAIEETDAWLIPLFDRECNETAQYANPKEQLHHLIGKIDGKKRTKYIDTDKKNLDYNYISKGIRKGIKTCRQKSKSLDLFCLDLESKYNN
;
A
#
# COMPACT_ATOMS: atom_id res chain seq x y z
N MET A 1 3.76 -17.66 -10.86
CA MET A 1 3.11 -17.00 -9.73
C MET A 1 2.21 -15.88 -10.20
N ARG A 2 0.94 -15.92 -9.82
CA ARG A 2 -0.03 -14.86 -10.02
C ARG A 2 -0.18 -14.03 -8.74
N LEU A 3 -0.24 -12.72 -8.88
CA LEU A 3 -0.32 -11.81 -7.74
C LEU A 3 -1.63 -11.02 -7.78
N GLY A 4 -2.44 -11.17 -6.75
CA GLY A 4 -3.66 -10.39 -6.53
C GLY A 4 -3.34 -9.14 -5.74
N ILE A 5 -3.99 -8.02 -6.04
CA ILE A 5 -3.92 -6.79 -5.24
C ILE A 5 -5.33 -6.34 -4.87
N ILE A 6 -5.61 -6.29 -3.58
CA ILE A 6 -6.72 -5.52 -3.01
C ILE A 6 -6.10 -4.28 -2.37
N ALA A 7 -6.58 -3.10 -2.74
CA ALA A 7 -6.01 -1.82 -2.33
C ALA A 7 -7.10 -0.75 -2.31
N GLU A 8 -6.88 0.36 -1.61
CA GLU A 8 -7.80 1.49 -1.47
C GLU A 8 -7.94 2.31 -2.75
N GLY A 9 -6.83 2.62 -3.42
CA GLY A 9 -6.81 3.50 -4.59
C GLY A 9 -5.93 3.04 -5.75
N LYS A 10 -6.08 3.72 -6.89
CA LYS A 10 -5.26 3.50 -8.09
C LYS A 10 -3.79 3.89 -7.87
N ALA A 11 -3.54 4.90 -7.03
CA ALA A 11 -2.19 5.32 -6.67
C ALA A 11 -1.44 4.21 -5.93
N ASP A 12 -2.09 3.59 -4.95
CA ASP A 12 -1.52 2.53 -4.12
C ASP A 12 -1.18 1.31 -4.97
N ILE A 13 -2.08 0.93 -5.87
CA ILE A 13 -1.85 -0.16 -6.83
C ILE A 13 -0.60 0.10 -7.67
N ALA A 14 -0.39 1.33 -8.14
CA ALA A 14 0.80 1.66 -8.92
C ALA A 14 2.09 1.50 -8.08
N VAL A 15 2.05 1.93 -6.82
CA VAL A 15 3.18 1.80 -5.89
C VAL A 15 3.45 0.33 -5.56
N ILE A 16 2.43 -0.45 -5.18
CA ILE A 16 2.56 -1.88 -4.87
C ILE A 16 3.10 -2.64 -6.07
N LYS A 17 2.57 -2.40 -7.28
CA LYS A 17 3.08 -3.00 -8.51
C LYS A 17 4.57 -2.73 -8.69
N ALA A 18 5.04 -1.52 -8.40
CA ALA A 18 6.45 -1.19 -8.53
C ALA A 18 7.32 -1.89 -7.46
N VAL A 19 6.84 -1.99 -6.21
CA VAL A 19 7.53 -2.72 -5.14
C VAL A 19 7.65 -4.20 -5.49
N VAL A 20 6.53 -4.85 -5.81
CA VAL A 20 6.45 -6.26 -6.21
C VAL A 20 7.37 -6.56 -7.38
N LYS A 21 7.35 -5.73 -8.44
CA LYS A 21 8.27 -5.88 -9.59
C LYS A 21 9.73 -5.70 -9.21
N ALA A 22 10.03 -4.78 -8.29
CA ALA A 22 11.40 -4.52 -7.85
C ALA A 22 11.99 -5.69 -7.04
N LEU A 23 11.17 -6.39 -6.25
CA LEU A 23 11.62 -7.49 -5.39
C LEU A 23 11.57 -8.85 -6.10
N MET A 24 10.48 -9.14 -6.81
CA MET A 24 10.16 -10.49 -7.29
C MET A 24 10.37 -10.66 -8.79
N GLY A 25 10.56 -9.55 -9.53
CA GLY A 25 10.77 -9.60 -10.98
C GLY A 25 9.56 -10.08 -11.79
N VAL A 26 8.37 -10.10 -11.20
CA VAL A 26 7.12 -10.55 -11.86
C VAL A 26 6.70 -9.63 -13.01
N ASP A 27 6.05 -10.20 -14.03
CA ASP A 27 5.49 -9.42 -15.13
C ASP A 27 4.22 -8.69 -14.67
N SER A 28 3.88 -7.59 -15.36
CA SER A 28 2.62 -6.89 -15.14
C SER A 28 1.41 -7.76 -15.49
N SER A 29 1.53 -8.68 -16.44
CA SER A 29 0.47 -9.62 -16.83
C SER A 29 0.08 -10.57 -15.72
N ASP A 30 1.00 -10.82 -14.79
CA ASP A 30 0.79 -11.74 -13.67
C ASP A 30 0.15 -11.03 -12.47
N ILE A 31 0.00 -9.69 -12.53
CA ILE A 31 -0.59 -8.90 -11.46
C ILE A 31 -2.02 -8.53 -11.82
N VAL A 32 -2.97 -9.01 -11.03
CA VAL A 32 -4.38 -8.70 -11.16
C VAL A 32 -4.88 -7.88 -9.97
N GLN A 33 -5.72 -6.90 -10.25
CA GLN A 33 -6.44 -6.19 -9.19
C GLN A 33 -7.68 -7.00 -8.84
N LEU A 34 -7.85 -7.30 -7.56
CA LEU A 34 -9.04 -7.95 -7.04
C LEU A 34 -9.91 -6.88 -6.40
N ARG A 35 -11.01 -6.58 -7.06
CA ARG A 35 -12.16 -5.86 -6.52
C ARG A 35 -13.39 -6.53 -7.11
N PRO A 36 -14.55 -6.46 -6.47
CA PRO A 36 -15.81 -6.80 -7.12
C PRO A 36 -15.90 -5.98 -8.41
N SER A 37 -15.76 -6.64 -9.57
CA SER A 37 -15.58 -5.96 -10.86
C SER A 37 -16.84 -5.25 -11.36
N GLU A 38 -17.92 -5.23 -10.57
CA GLU A 38 -19.25 -4.80 -11.00
C GLU A 38 -20.01 -3.95 -9.99
N GLN A 39 -19.45 -3.62 -8.81
CA GLN A 39 -20.26 -2.96 -7.79
C GLN A 39 -20.09 -1.45 -7.66
N PHE A 40 -18.91 -0.87 -7.94
CA PHE A 40 -18.74 0.57 -7.75
C PHE A 40 -17.71 1.16 -8.74
N ASP A 41 -18.15 2.06 -9.61
CA ASP A 41 -17.27 3.01 -10.29
C ASP A 41 -16.92 4.20 -9.37
N GLU A 42 -16.00 5.09 -9.79
CA GLU A 42 -15.61 6.27 -8.99
C GLU A 42 -16.80 7.21 -8.68
N THR A 43 -17.88 7.14 -9.47
CA THR A 43 -19.13 7.88 -9.26
C THR A 43 -19.96 7.20 -8.18
N ASP A 44 -20.12 5.88 -8.25
CA ASP A 44 -20.87 5.07 -7.27
C ASP A 44 -20.25 5.15 -5.85
N LEU A 45 -18.91 5.21 -5.77
CA LEU A 45 -18.19 5.35 -4.50
C LEU A 45 -18.42 6.71 -3.83
N ASN A 46 -18.50 7.78 -4.63
CA ASN A 46 -18.79 9.12 -4.16
C ASN A 46 -20.26 9.29 -3.75
N GLU A 47 -21.18 8.56 -4.38
CA GLU A 47 -22.61 8.58 -4.05
C GLU A 47 -22.95 7.73 -2.81
N MET A 48 -22.20 6.65 -2.55
CA MET A 48 -22.49 5.70 -1.46
C MET A 48 -21.73 5.94 -0.15
N ASN A 49 -20.85 6.95 -0.05
CA ASN A 49 -20.06 7.25 1.16
C ASN A 49 -19.35 6.03 1.76
N PHE A 50 -18.94 5.05 0.95
CA PHE A 50 -18.09 3.96 1.45
C PHE A 50 -16.67 4.49 1.64
N SER A 51 -16.14 4.43 2.87
CA SER A 51 -14.69 4.62 3.05
C SER A 51 -13.94 3.56 2.25
N ASN A 52 -12.80 3.94 1.66
CA ASN A 52 -12.01 3.04 0.82
C ASN A 52 -11.59 1.78 1.59
N TRP A 53 -11.43 1.94 2.91
CA TRP A 53 -11.17 0.87 3.85
C TRP A 53 -12.24 -0.22 3.86
N ASN A 54 -13.52 0.17 3.92
CA ASN A 54 -14.64 -0.77 3.93
C ASN A 54 -14.71 -1.61 2.65
N LEU A 55 -14.31 -1.05 1.51
CA LEU A 55 -14.24 -1.79 0.25
C LEU A 55 -13.16 -2.86 0.28
N VAL A 56 -11.99 -2.53 0.84
CA VAL A 56 -10.89 -3.47 1.01
C VAL A 56 -11.32 -4.59 1.95
N LEU A 57 -11.94 -4.26 3.09
CA LEU A 57 -12.43 -5.27 4.03
C LEU A 57 -13.47 -6.20 3.43
N LYS A 58 -14.47 -5.66 2.73
CA LYS A 58 -15.49 -6.47 2.04
C LYS A 58 -14.85 -7.43 1.03
N SER A 59 -13.85 -6.95 0.29
CA SER A 59 -13.11 -7.79 -0.67
C SER A 59 -12.29 -8.89 0.03
N CYS A 60 -11.79 -8.62 1.25
CA CYS A 60 -11.07 -9.61 2.06
C CYS A 60 -12.00 -10.66 2.70
N GLU A 61 -13.27 -10.34 2.92
CA GLU A 61 -14.28 -11.25 3.47
C GLU A 61 -14.94 -12.12 2.38
N ASP A 62 -14.89 -11.68 1.11
CA ASP A 62 -15.56 -12.33 -0.01
C ASP A 62 -14.90 -13.67 -0.40
N ASN A 63 -15.43 -14.76 0.15
CA ASN A 63 -15.01 -16.13 -0.16
C ASN A 63 -15.12 -16.48 -1.66
N CYS A 64 -16.09 -15.92 -2.38
CA CYS A 64 -16.25 -16.20 -3.81
C CYS A 64 -15.12 -15.54 -4.61
N LEU A 65 -14.81 -14.28 -4.31
CA LEU A 65 -13.69 -13.55 -4.91
C LEU A 65 -12.36 -14.23 -4.60
N LEU A 66 -12.11 -14.55 -3.33
CA LEU A 66 -10.87 -15.19 -2.91
C LEU A 66 -10.73 -16.61 -3.44
N GLY A 67 -11.80 -17.42 -3.39
CA GLY A 67 -11.81 -18.77 -3.94
C GLY A 67 -11.57 -18.78 -5.45
N ALA A 68 -12.21 -17.89 -6.21
CA ALA A 68 -11.95 -17.75 -7.64
C ALA A 68 -10.49 -17.38 -7.96
N PHE A 69 -9.83 -16.62 -7.09
CA PHE A 69 -8.42 -16.26 -7.25
C PHE A 69 -7.48 -17.40 -6.86
N PHE A 70 -7.66 -18.00 -5.68
CA PHE A 70 -6.73 -18.97 -5.11
C PHE A 70 -6.98 -20.41 -5.60
N ASP A 71 -8.22 -20.85 -5.69
CA ASP A 71 -8.55 -22.27 -5.88
C ASP A 71 -8.29 -22.73 -7.31
N ILE A 72 -8.30 -21.81 -8.28
CA ILE A 72 -7.94 -22.10 -9.69
C ILE A 72 -6.42 -22.35 -9.83
N LEU A 73 -5.61 -21.81 -8.93
CA LEU A 73 -4.16 -21.72 -9.11
C LEU A 73 -3.36 -22.62 -8.15
N ALA A 74 -4.07 -23.44 -7.36
CA ALA A 74 -3.61 -24.47 -6.42
C ALA A 74 -2.54 -24.00 -5.40
N ASP A 75 -1.37 -23.53 -5.82
CA ASP A 75 -0.28 -23.07 -4.95
C ASP A 75 0.57 -21.92 -5.53
N ASP A 76 0.26 -21.42 -6.72
CA ASP A 76 1.08 -20.41 -7.41
C ASP A 76 0.44 -19.00 -7.37
N ALA A 77 -0.20 -18.66 -6.24
CA ALA A 77 -0.95 -17.42 -6.06
C ALA A 77 -0.64 -16.73 -4.72
N LEU A 78 -0.36 -15.42 -4.78
CA LEU A 78 -0.11 -14.55 -3.63
C LEU A 78 -1.06 -13.37 -3.67
N LEU A 79 -1.69 -13.04 -2.55
CA LEU A 79 -2.51 -11.84 -2.42
C LEU A 79 -1.75 -10.76 -1.66
N VAL A 80 -1.79 -9.53 -2.17
CA VAL A 80 -1.38 -8.33 -1.44
C VAL A 80 -2.63 -7.56 -1.03
N VAL A 81 -2.76 -7.28 0.26
CA VAL A 81 -3.78 -6.37 0.78
C VAL A 81 -3.10 -5.08 1.24
N GLN A 82 -3.45 -3.96 0.60
CA GLN A 82 -2.98 -2.64 0.98
C GLN A 82 -4.06 -1.88 1.72
N ILE A 83 -3.61 -1.18 2.77
CA ILE A 83 -4.37 -0.27 3.60
C ILE A 83 -3.48 0.90 4.00
N ASP A 84 -4.05 2.10 3.96
CA ASP A 84 -3.47 3.32 4.52
C ASP A 84 -4.01 3.50 5.95
N THR A 85 -3.16 3.95 6.88
CA THR A 85 -3.59 4.13 8.28
C THR A 85 -4.09 5.54 8.58
N ALA A 86 -4.15 6.47 7.62
CA ALA A 86 -4.60 7.85 7.84
C ALA A 86 -6.04 7.89 8.42
N GLU A 87 -6.92 7.03 7.91
CA GLU A 87 -8.33 6.93 8.34
C GLU A 87 -8.53 6.03 9.58
N ARG A 88 -7.47 5.71 10.31
CA ARG A 88 -7.51 4.79 11.47
C ARG A 88 -8.42 5.22 12.63
N GLY A 89 -8.78 6.49 12.70
CA GLY A 89 -9.68 7.01 13.74
C GLY A 89 -11.16 6.87 13.39
N GLU A 90 -11.50 6.39 12.19
CA GLU A 90 -12.88 6.28 11.75
C GLU A 90 -13.65 5.16 12.47
N ALA A 91 -14.95 5.37 12.62
CA ALA A 91 -15.85 4.40 13.25
C ALA A 91 -15.79 3.06 12.50
N GLY A 92 -15.56 1.97 13.23
CA GLY A 92 -15.38 0.63 12.67
C GLY A 92 -13.92 0.23 12.46
N PHE A 93 -12.95 1.13 12.67
CA PHE A 93 -11.52 0.80 12.64
C PHE A 93 -11.01 0.38 14.03
N ASP A 94 -11.45 1.01 15.13
CA ASP A 94 -11.22 0.65 16.54
C ASP A 94 -9.80 0.11 16.85
N ILE A 95 -8.77 0.68 16.22
CA ILE A 95 -7.38 0.29 16.48
C ILE A 95 -6.83 1.10 17.64
N ASN A 96 -6.43 0.42 18.70
CA ASN A 96 -5.77 1.03 19.85
C ASN A 96 -4.45 1.68 19.39
N GLU A 97 -4.38 3.01 19.52
CA GLU A 97 -3.30 3.81 18.96
C GLU A 97 -2.02 3.76 19.80
N PRO A 98 -0.85 3.55 19.18
CA PRO A 98 0.36 4.15 19.73
C PRO A 98 0.27 5.68 19.57
N LEU A 99 0.42 6.43 20.65
CA LEU A 99 0.33 7.90 20.62
C LEU A 99 1.58 8.53 20.00
N ARG A 100 1.40 9.49 19.09
CA ARG A 100 2.49 10.36 18.58
C ARG A 100 2.98 11.29 19.69
N THR A 101 4.01 10.90 20.41
CA THR A 101 4.61 11.69 21.52
C THR A 101 5.93 12.36 21.10
N LYS A 102 6.41 13.34 21.89
CA LYS A 102 7.57 14.19 21.57
C LYS A 102 8.90 13.41 21.38
N ASN A 103 9.03 12.22 21.97
CA ASN A 103 10.23 11.37 21.91
C ASN A 103 9.93 10.00 21.28
N ILE A 104 8.98 9.96 20.35
CA ILE A 104 8.56 8.69 19.74
C ILE A 104 9.68 8.07 18.92
N ASP A 105 9.87 6.76 19.07
CA ASP A 105 10.61 5.97 18.09
C ASP A 105 9.66 5.68 16.93
N TRP A 106 9.90 6.32 15.79
CA TRP A 106 9.06 6.18 14.60
C TRP A 106 9.07 4.76 14.01
N LYS A 107 10.13 3.98 14.23
CA LYS A 107 10.18 2.58 13.79
C LYS A 107 9.29 1.72 14.66
N GLU A 108 9.37 1.89 15.98
CA GLU A 108 8.51 1.18 16.93
C GLU A 108 7.04 1.55 16.72
N TYR A 109 6.75 2.84 16.51
CA TYR A 109 5.42 3.32 16.13
C TYR A 109 4.89 2.61 14.89
N SER A 110 5.71 2.52 13.85
CA SER A 110 5.34 1.85 12.59
C SER A 110 5.07 0.36 12.78
N ILE A 111 5.88 -0.33 13.60
CA ILE A 111 5.71 -1.75 13.91
C ILE A 111 4.39 -1.96 14.65
N CYS A 112 4.17 -1.24 15.75
CA CYS A 112 2.97 -1.38 16.59
C CYS A 112 1.68 -1.10 15.81
N LEU A 113 1.64 0.01 15.06
CA LEU A 113 0.46 0.36 14.28
C LEU A 113 0.23 -0.64 13.14
N ARG A 114 1.28 -1.05 12.43
CA ARG A 114 1.17 -2.08 11.38
C ARG A 114 0.61 -3.38 11.94
N GLU A 115 1.12 -3.89 13.06
CA GLU A 115 0.67 -5.17 13.60
C GLU A 115 -0.78 -5.11 14.08
N ALA A 116 -1.21 -3.99 14.67
CA ALA A 116 -2.61 -3.82 15.05
C ALA A 116 -3.55 -3.87 13.82
N VAL A 117 -3.17 -3.18 12.73
CA VAL A 117 -3.93 -3.17 11.47
C VAL A 117 -3.92 -4.55 10.81
N LYS A 118 -2.75 -5.18 10.75
CA LYS A 118 -2.57 -6.52 10.20
C LYS A 118 -3.46 -7.54 10.92
N ASN A 119 -3.49 -7.52 12.26
CA ASN A 119 -4.33 -8.42 13.05
C ASN A 119 -5.82 -8.24 12.76
N LYS A 120 -6.26 -7.01 12.52
CA LYS A 120 -7.66 -6.74 12.16
C LYS A 120 -7.99 -7.33 10.78
N ILE A 121 -7.17 -7.05 9.78
CA ILE A 121 -7.38 -7.53 8.40
C ILE A 121 -7.27 -9.06 8.33
N SER A 122 -6.26 -9.65 8.99
CA SER A 122 -6.04 -11.10 8.96
C SER A 122 -7.21 -11.87 9.55
N ASN A 123 -7.87 -11.33 10.58
CA ASN A 123 -9.06 -11.95 11.18
C ASN A 123 -10.28 -11.96 10.24
N ILE A 124 -10.35 -11.03 9.29
CA ILE A 124 -11.43 -10.95 8.29
C ILE A 124 -11.19 -11.95 7.16
N ILE A 125 -9.93 -12.16 6.80
CA ILE A 125 -9.56 -13.11 5.74
C ILE A 125 -9.83 -14.55 6.21
N PRO A 126 -10.46 -15.41 5.37
CA PRO A 126 -10.65 -16.82 5.68
C PRO A 126 -9.33 -17.53 6.00
N GLU A 127 -9.33 -18.36 7.05
CA GLU A 127 -8.12 -18.99 7.60
C GLU A 127 -7.28 -19.72 6.55
N THR A 128 -7.95 -20.41 5.62
CA THR A 128 -7.33 -21.17 4.51
C THR A 128 -6.46 -20.32 3.58
N TYR A 129 -6.67 -19.00 3.53
CA TYR A 129 -5.95 -18.10 2.63
C TYR A 129 -4.90 -17.24 3.34
N ARG A 130 -4.92 -17.16 4.68
CA ARG A 130 -4.09 -16.19 5.45
C ARG A 130 -2.59 -16.32 5.18
N ASP A 131 -2.11 -17.56 5.04
CA ASP A 131 -0.69 -17.83 4.75
C ASP A 131 -0.27 -17.43 3.33
N LYS A 132 -1.23 -17.18 2.44
CA LYS A 132 -1.04 -16.70 1.07
C LYS A 132 -1.29 -15.18 0.94
N VAL A 133 -1.34 -14.42 2.04
CA VAL A 133 -1.58 -12.96 2.03
C VAL A 133 -0.43 -12.15 2.61
N ALA A 134 0.17 -11.26 1.81
CA ALA A 134 1.12 -10.24 2.27
C ALA A 134 0.41 -8.90 2.56
N TYR A 135 0.82 -8.23 3.63
CA TYR A 135 0.16 -7.01 4.12
C TYR A 135 0.98 -5.76 3.81
N ALA A 136 0.47 -4.95 2.89
CA ALA A 136 1.00 -3.66 2.44
C ALA A 136 0.36 -2.50 3.23
N ILE A 137 0.63 -2.45 4.54
CA ILE A 137 0.04 -1.43 5.42
C ILE A 137 0.95 -0.20 5.46
N ALA A 138 0.50 0.92 4.92
CA ALA A 138 1.26 2.18 4.91
C ALA A 138 0.90 3.06 6.10
N ILE A 139 1.92 3.59 6.78
CA ILE A 139 1.69 4.52 7.90
C ILE A 139 1.31 5.89 7.35
N GLU A 140 0.14 6.36 7.78
CA GLU A 140 -0.61 7.47 7.18
C GLU A 140 -1.06 7.13 5.76
N GLU A 141 -0.23 7.32 4.74
CA GLU A 141 -0.60 7.05 3.34
C GLU A 141 0.56 6.36 2.59
N THR A 142 0.25 5.63 1.52
CA THR A 142 1.25 4.94 0.68
C THR A 142 2.29 5.90 0.07
N ASP A 143 1.96 7.19 -0.08
CA ASP A 143 2.88 8.29 -0.41
C ASP A 143 4.16 8.30 0.44
N ALA A 144 4.05 7.90 1.70
CA ALA A 144 5.19 7.86 2.63
C ALA A 144 6.33 6.99 2.08
N TRP A 145 6.01 5.91 1.36
CA TRP A 145 6.98 4.98 0.80
C TRP A 145 7.79 5.59 -0.36
N LEU A 146 7.28 6.64 -0.99
CA LEU A 146 7.90 7.33 -2.12
C LEU A 146 8.80 8.49 -1.68
N ILE A 147 8.58 9.07 -0.50
CA ILE A 147 9.36 10.18 0.05
C ILE A 147 10.89 9.94 -0.04
N PRO A 148 11.44 8.75 0.31
CA PRO A 148 12.87 8.50 0.24
C PRO A 148 13.49 8.60 -1.16
N LEU A 149 12.69 8.60 -2.23
CA LEU A 149 13.16 8.84 -3.60
C LEU A 149 13.56 10.31 -3.82
N PHE A 150 13.02 11.22 -3.00
CA PHE A 150 13.16 12.68 -3.15
C PHE A 150 13.78 13.34 -1.92
N ASP A 151 13.74 12.70 -0.76
CA ASP A 151 14.31 13.20 0.49
C ASP A 151 15.38 12.23 1.04
N ARG A 152 16.64 12.63 0.87
CA ARG A 152 17.79 11.88 1.40
C ARG A 152 18.04 12.13 2.87
N GLU A 153 17.44 13.14 3.47
CA GLU A 153 17.60 13.49 4.89
C GLU A 153 16.51 12.86 5.76
N CYS A 154 15.43 12.36 5.16
CA CYS A 154 14.39 11.62 5.88
C CYS A 154 14.95 10.39 6.59
N ASN A 155 14.84 10.33 7.93
CA ASN A 155 15.29 9.17 8.71
C ASN A 155 14.24 8.04 8.74
N GLU A 156 12.97 8.39 8.95
CA GLU A 156 11.84 7.47 8.95
C GLU A 156 10.59 8.20 8.45
N THR A 157 9.86 7.64 7.48
CA THR A 157 8.76 8.32 6.81
C THR A 157 7.51 8.44 7.68
N ALA A 158 7.35 7.58 8.69
CA ALA A 158 6.25 7.69 9.65
C ALA A 158 6.25 9.01 10.45
N GLN A 159 7.35 9.76 10.45
CA GLN A 159 7.41 11.09 11.09
C GLN A 159 6.46 12.11 10.44
N TYR A 160 6.13 11.95 9.17
CA TYR A 160 5.23 12.86 8.47
C TYR A 160 3.78 12.49 8.81
N ALA A 161 2.99 13.47 9.26
CA ALA A 161 1.55 13.29 9.48
C ALA A 161 0.77 13.30 8.16
N ASN A 162 1.22 14.12 7.20
CA ASN A 162 0.63 14.25 5.86
C ASN A 162 1.70 13.88 4.81
N PRO A 163 2.02 12.61 4.61
CA PRO A 163 3.07 12.20 3.67
C PRO A 163 2.76 12.61 2.23
N LYS A 164 1.50 12.67 1.82
CA LYS A 164 1.10 13.16 0.49
C LYS A 164 1.47 14.61 0.26
N GLU A 165 1.13 15.50 1.19
CA GLU A 165 1.53 16.91 1.12
C GLU A 165 3.06 17.05 1.09
N GLN A 166 3.76 16.26 1.90
CA GLN A 166 5.22 16.24 1.92
C GLN A 166 5.81 15.79 0.58
N LEU A 167 5.25 14.74 -0.04
CA LEU A 167 5.70 14.24 -1.35
C LEU A 167 5.47 15.30 -2.44
N HIS A 168 4.30 15.94 -2.45
CA HIS A 168 3.98 17.07 -3.32
C HIS A 168 4.99 18.22 -3.15
N HIS A 169 5.32 18.58 -1.91
CA HIS A 169 6.30 19.63 -1.62
C HIS A 169 7.69 19.28 -2.14
N LEU A 170 8.16 18.05 -1.91
CA LEU A 170 9.47 17.58 -2.37
C LEU A 170 9.58 17.59 -3.89
N ILE A 171 8.54 17.11 -4.59
CA ILE A 171 8.47 17.16 -6.06
C ILE A 171 8.36 18.61 -6.56
N GLY A 172 7.66 19.47 -5.82
CA GLY A 172 7.52 20.90 -6.11
C GLY A 172 8.85 21.65 -6.20
N LYS A 173 9.85 21.23 -5.41
CA LYS A 173 11.21 21.78 -5.38
C LYS A 173 12.10 21.33 -6.56
N ILE A 174 11.69 20.33 -7.33
CA ILE A 174 12.44 19.87 -8.49
C ILE A 174 12.37 20.93 -9.60
N ASP A 175 13.47 21.08 -10.36
CA ASP A 175 13.52 21.93 -11.55
C ASP A 175 12.29 21.72 -12.47
N GLY A 176 11.68 22.82 -12.91
CA GLY A 176 10.39 22.82 -13.59
C GLY A 176 10.32 21.91 -14.83
N LYS A 177 11.42 21.77 -15.59
CA LYS A 177 11.46 20.90 -16.78
C LYS A 177 11.50 19.42 -16.41
N LYS A 178 12.06 19.07 -15.26
CA LYS A 178 12.09 17.69 -14.75
C LYS A 178 10.80 17.38 -13.99
N ARG A 179 10.24 18.37 -13.29
CA ARG A 179 9.03 18.25 -12.47
C ARG A 179 7.81 17.78 -13.26
N THR A 180 7.65 18.24 -14.51
CA THR A 180 6.51 17.86 -15.37
C THR A 180 6.35 16.37 -15.59
N LYS A 181 7.42 15.57 -15.44
CA LYS A 181 7.35 14.11 -15.58
C LYS A 181 6.66 13.42 -14.39
N TYR A 182 6.58 14.09 -13.25
CA TYR A 182 5.99 13.56 -12.02
C TYR A 182 4.55 14.04 -11.80
N ILE A 183 4.01 14.82 -12.73
CA ILE A 183 2.66 15.40 -12.64
C ILE A 183 1.84 14.80 -13.78
N ASP A 184 0.70 14.22 -13.44
CA ASP A 184 -0.36 13.90 -14.37
C ASP A 184 -1.02 15.22 -14.80
N THR A 185 -0.72 15.66 -16.01
CA THR A 185 -1.19 16.94 -16.54
C THR A 185 -2.70 16.98 -16.80
N ASP A 186 -3.33 15.81 -16.98
CA ASP A 186 -4.76 15.70 -17.23
C ASP A 186 -5.53 15.79 -15.91
N LYS A 187 -4.99 15.20 -14.84
CA LYS A 187 -5.63 15.15 -13.52
C LYS A 187 -5.14 16.22 -12.54
N LYS A 188 -4.11 17.00 -12.90
CA LYS A 188 -3.42 17.98 -12.04
C LYS A 188 -2.97 17.38 -10.70
N ASN A 189 -2.57 16.10 -10.71
CA ASN A 189 -2.12 15.37 -9.52
C ASN A 189 -0.74 14.72 -9.79
N LEU A 190 -0.15 14.05 -8.81
CA LEU A 190 1.07 13.28 -9.00
C LEU A 190 0.84 12.07 -9.91
N ASP A 191 1.79 11.82 -10.83
CA ASP A 191 1.79 10.62 -11.68
C ASP A 191 2.45 9.46 -10.92
N TYR A 192 1.65 8.71 -10.16
CA TYR A 192 2.12 7.54 -9.39
C TYR A 192 2.65 6.41 -10.28
N ASN A 193 2.17 6.28 -11.53
CA ASN A 193 2.72 5.30 -12.47
C ASN A 193 4.15 5.66 -12.87
N TYR A 194 4.46 6.95 -12.98
CA TYR A 194 5.82 7.41 -13.25
C TYR A 194 6.69 7.41 -11.99
N ILE A 195 6.21 8.00 -10.88
CA ILE A 195 6.97 8.15 -9.64
C ILE A 195 7.40 6.79 -9.10
N SER A 196 6.47 5.83 -9.05
CA SER A 196 6.73 4.49 -8.51
C SER A 196 7.80 3.71 -9.29
N LYS A 197 8.06 4.03 -10.57
CA LYS A 197 9.19 3.44 -11.31
C LYS A 197 10.55 3.72 -10.64
N GLY A 198 10.65 4.81 -9.87
CA GLY A 198 11.81 5.12 -9.06
C GLY A 198 12.14 4.03 -8.03
N ILE A 199 11.13 3.32 -7.52
CA ILE A 199 11.29 2.22 -6.56
C ILE A 199 12.22 1.14 -7.10
N ARG A 200 12.16 0.80 -8.39
CA ARG A 200 13.02 -0.25 -8.97
C ARG A 200 14.52 -0.01 -8.69
N LYS A 201 14.95 1.25 -8.69
CA LYS A 201 16.34 1.64 -8.39
C LYS A 201 16.53 2.08 -6.93
N GLY A 202 15.46 2.55 -6.29
CA GLY A 202 15.48 3.14 -4.95
C GLY A 202 15.01 2.22 -3.81
N ILE A 203 14.56 0.98 -4.09
CA ILE A 203 13.88 0.13 -3.11
C ILE A 203 14.69 -0.07 -1.83
N LYS A 204 16.02 -0.23 -1.93
CA LYS A 204 16.91 -0.34 -0.78
C LYS A 204 16.83 0.90 0.12
N THR A 205 16.90 2.08 -0.48
CA THR A 205 16.79 3.36 0.23
C THR A 205 15.41 3.56 0.81
N CYS A 206 14.35 3.22 0.06
CA CYS A 206 12.98 3.30 0.54
C CYS A 206 12.76 2.39 1.75
N ARG A 207 13.21 1.12 1.71
CA ARG A 207 13.14 0.18 2.85
C ARG A 207 13.90 0.70 4.08
N GLN A 208 15.08 1.26 3.88
CA GLN A 208 15.89 1.78 4.98
C GLN A 208 15.24 2.94 5.74
N LYS A 209 14.39 3.73 5.04
CA LYS A 209 13.80 4.98 5.54
C LYS A 209 12.29 4.88 5.75
N SER A 210 11.67 3.75 5.43
CA SER A 210 10.26 3.48 5.66
C SER A 210 10.11 2.11 6.30
N LYS A 211 9.90 2.08 7.61
CA LYS A 211 9.79 0.81 8.33
C LYS A 211 8.58 0.00 7.89
N SER A 212 7.46 0.65 7.56
CA SER A 212 6.27 -0.03 7.04
C SER A 212 6.49 -0.65 5.67
N LEU A 213 7.18 0.03 4.76
CA LEU A 213 7.59 -0.56 3.49
C LEU A 213 8.53 -1.74 3.70
N ASP A 214 9.52 -1.62 4.59
CA ASP A 214 10.44 -2.72 4.88
C ASP A 214 9.71 -3.96 5.41
N LEU A 215 8.76 -3.78 6.33
CA LEU A 215 7.93 -4.87 6.85
C LEU A 215 7.07 -5.50 5.74
N PHE A 216 6.51 -4.71 4.82
CA PHE A 216 5.82 -5.24 3.65
C PHE A 216 6.76 -6.04 2.73
N CYS A 217 7.96 -5.52 2.46
CA CYS A 217 8.96 -6.22 1.65
C CYS A 217 9.34 -7.57 2.27
N LEU A 218 9.59 -7.59 3.58
CA LEU A 218 9.92 -8.83 4.31
C LEU A 218 8.78 -9.85 4.27
N ASP A 219 7.53 -9.38 4.40
CA ASP A 219 6.34 -10.23 4.32
C ASP A 219 6.21 -10.86 2.92
N LEU A 220 6.38 -10.06 1.86
CA LEU A 220 6.43 -10.55 0.47
C LEU A 220 7.56 -11.58 0.26
N GLU A 221 8.77 -11.24 0.68
CA GLU A 221 9.95 -12.10 0.53
C GLU A 221 9.76 -13.44 1.26
N SER A 222 9.12 -13.42 2.44
CA SER A 222 8.84 -14.64 3.20
C SER A 222 7.82 -15.56 2.51
N LYS A 223 6.84 -14.99 1.80
CA LYS A 223 5.82 -15.76 1.09
C LYS A 223 6.23 -16.19 -0.31
N TYR A 224 7.20 -15.51 -0.90
CA TYR A 224 7.71 -15.87 -2.21
C TYR A 224 8.70 -17.04 -2.19
N ASN A 225 9.45 -17.16 -1.09
CA ASN A 225 10.50 -18.18 -0.95
C ASN A 225 9.99 -19.49 -0.32
N ASN A 226 8.72 -19.56 0.05
CA ASN A 226 8.02 -20.75 0.54
C ASN A 226 7.15 -21.34 -0.57
#